data_AF-A0A6N7Y555-F1
#
_entry.id   AF-A0A6N7Y555-F1
#
_cell.length_a   1.000
_cell.length_b   1.000
_cell.length_c   1.000
_cell.angle_alpha   90.00
_cell.angle_beta   90.00
_cell.angle_gamma   90.00
#
_symmetry.space_group_name_H-M   'P 1'
#
loop_
_entity.id
_entity.type
_entity.pdbx_description
1 polymer ?
#
loop_
_entity_poly.entity_id
_entity_poly.type
_entity_poly.pdbx_seq_one_letter_code
_entity_poly.pdbx_strand_id
1 'polypeptide(L)'
;MDFHKRIKNLRNNIDSTSFDFRFEQLFNEAEWLGLSLNQRQRYEREFRRFVSQSKQLRISYASQDHIRMRMYNSVYNYNEIKQNFKSYV
;
A
#
# COMPACT_ATOMS: atom_id res chain seq x y z
N MET A 1 12.23 -4.11 -4.77
CA MET A 1 10.94 -4.08 -5.51
C MET A 1 10.58 -2.63 -5.77
N ASP A 2 10.04 -2.31 -6.95
CA ASP A 2 9.53 -0.96 -7.24
C ASP A 2 8.04 -0.87 -6.87
N PHE A 3 7.79 -0.36 -5.66
CA PHE A 3 6.44 -0.23 -5.13
C PHE A 3 5.61 0.86 -5.82
N HIS A 4 6.25 1.92 -6.37
CA HIS A 4 5.54 2.96 -7.12
C HIS A 4 4.89 2.37 -8.37
N LYS A 5 5.63 1.56 -9.13
CA LYS A 5 5.12 0.92 -10.35
C LYS A 5 3.96 -0.04 -10.03
N ARG A 6 4.08 -0.82 -8.96
CA ARG A 6 3.04 -1.76 -8.50
C ARG A 6 1.75 -1.04 -8.11
N ILE A 7 1.86 0.05 -7.33
CA ILE A 7 0.70 0.86 -6.95
C ILE A 7 0.07 1.56 -8.15
N LYS A 8 0.88 2.07 -9.09
CA LYS A 8 0.36 2.69 -10.32
C LYS A 8 -0.44 1.70 -11.16
N ASN A 9 0.03 0.46 -11.29
CA ASN A 9 -0.72 -0.59 -11.96
C ASN A 9 -2.02 -0.91 -11.22
N LEU A 10 -1.99 -0.98 -9.88
CA LEU A 10 -3.17 -1.21 -9.08
C LEU A 10 -4.20 -0.06 -9.20
N ARG A 11 -3.75 1.20 -9.22
CA ARG A 11 -4.58 2.37 -9.54
C ARG A 11 -5.13 2.31 -10.97
N ASN A 12 -4.40 1.80 -11.94
CA ASN A 12 -4.95 1.67 -13.29
C ASN A 12 -6.05 0.60 -13.37
N ASN A 13 -6.00 -0.41 -12.50
CA ASN A 13 -7.03 -1.44 -12.38
C ASN A 13 -8.24 -0.98 -11.56
N ILE A 14 -8.02 -0.09 -10.59
CA ILE A 14 -9.08 0.48 -9.74
C ILE A 14 -9.36 1.88 -10.25
N ASP A 15 -10.48 2.08 -10.95
CA ASP A 15 -10.88 3.36 -11.55
C ASP A 15 -11.32 4.42 -10.51
N SER A 16 -10.50 4.61 -9.47
CA SER A 16 -10.70 5.54 -8.35
C SER A 16 -9.38 6.21 -7.96
N THR A 17 -9.47 7.50 -7.63
CA THR A 17 -8.35 8.31 -7.13
C THR A 17 -8.03 8.06 -5.66
N SER A 18 -8.91 7.39 -4.93
CA SER A 18 -8.71 7.01 -3.53
C SER A 18 -9.29 5.61 -3.31
N PHE A 19 -8.52 4.71 -2.75
CA PHE A 19 -8.96 3.34 -2.50
C PHE A 19 -8.18 2.69 -1.36
N ASP A 20 -8.84 1.72 -0.72
CA ASP A 20 -8.23 0.84 0.25
C ASP A 20 -7.75 -0.44 -0.44
N PHE A 21 -6.56 -0.91 -0.09
CA PHE A 21 -6.00 -2.14 -0.64
C PHE A 21 -5.15 -2.87 0.40
N ARG A 22 -5.03 -4.19 0.23
CA ARG A 22 -4.13 -5.03 1.02
C ARG A 22 -2.80 -5.21 0.28
N PHE A 23 -1.73 -5.47 1.02
CA PHE A 23 -0.40 -5.68 0.43
C PHE A 23 -0.36 -6.79 -0.63
N GLU A 24 -1.16 -7.84 -0.43
CA GLU A 24 -1.27 -8.99 -1.34
C GLU A 24 -1.75 -8.57 -2.74
N GLN A 25 -2.62 -7.55 -2.82
CA GLN A 25 -3.19 -7.08 -4.08
C GLN A 25 -2.15 -6.39 -4.98
N LEU A 26 -0.98 -6.01 -4.45
CA LEU A 26 0.14 -5.51 -5.26
C LEU A 26 0.78 -6.61 -6.13
N PHE A 27 0.46 -7.88 -5.87
CA PHE A 27 1.00 -9.04 -6.56
C PHE A 27 -0.08 -9.76 -7.34
N ASN A 28 0.31 -10.36 -8.46
CA ASN A 28 -0.56 -11.31 -9.13
C ASN A 28 -0.68 -12.57 -8.27
N GLU A 29 -1.77 -13.32 -8.39
CA GLU A 29 -2.02 -14.52 -7.58
C GLU A 29 -0.88 -15.55 -7.69
N ALA A 30 -0.39 -15.81 -8.91
CA ALA A 30 0.74 -16.71 -9.16
C ALA A 30 2.05 -16.20 -8.53
N GLU A 31 2.30 -14.87 -8.58
CA GLU A 31 3.48 -14.28 -7.95
C GLU A 31 3.38 -14.38 -6.43
N TRP A 32 2.21 -14.09 -5.87
CA TRP A 32 1.97 -14.15 -4.43
C TRP A 32 2.17 -15.56 -3.89
N LEU A 33 1.57 -16.57 -4.55
CA LEU A 33 1.73 -17.98 -4.19
C LEU A 33 3.18 -18.46 -4.29
N GLY A 34 3.95 -17.95 -5.27
CA GLY A 34 5.37 -18.25 -5.41
C GLY A 34 6.28 -17.63 -4.35
N LEU A 35 5.81 -16.62 -3.60
CA LEU A 35 6.59 -16.00 -2.53
C LEU A 35 6.56 -16.81 -1.25
N SER A 36 7.75 -17.16 -0.75
CA SER A 36 7.92 -17.72 0.60
C SER A 36 7.48 -16.73 1.69
N LEU A 37 7.07 -17.24 2.85
CA LEU A 37 6.68 -16.42 4.01
C LEU A 37 7.76 -15.40 4.40
N ASN A 38 9.03 -15.80 4.37
CA ASN A 38 10.15 -14.91 4.69
C ASN A 38 10.28 -13.75 3.69
N GLN A 39 10.07 -14.01 2.40
CA GLN A 39 10.08 -12.96 1.37
C GLN A 39 8.88 -12.03 1.52
N ARG A 40 7.69 -12.57 1.80
CA ARG A 40 6.49 -11.76 2.05
C ARG A 40 6.70 -10.80 3.22
N GLN A 41 7.24 -11.29 4.35
CA GLN A 41 7.55 -10.44 5.51
C GLN A 41 8.59 -9.37 5.19
N ARG A 42 9.65 -9.73 4.45
CA ARG A 42 10.68 -8.78 4.03
C ARG A 42 10.08 -7.67 3.17
N TYR A 43 9.29 -8.03 2.16
CA TYR A 43 8.67 -7.05 1.28
C TYR A 43 7.62 -6.20 1.98
N GLU A 44 6.84 -6.76 2.90
CA GLU A 44 5.88 -5.99 3.70
C GLU A 44 6.61 -4.99 4.60
N ARG A 45 7.76 -5.35 5.19
CA ARG A 45 8.59 -4.44 5.98
C ARG A 45 9.17 -3.31 5.14
N GLU A 46 9.70 -3.63 3.95
CA GLU A 46 10.19 -2.63 3.00
C GLU A 46 9.05 -1.71 2.55
N PHE A 47 7.86 -2.27 2.29
CA PHE A 47 6.67 -1.52 1.91
C PHE A 47 6.18 -0.58 3.02
N ARG A 48 6.19 -1.01 4.29
CA ARG A 48 5.85 -0.14 5.42
C ARG A 48 6.79 1.06 5.53
N ARG A 49 8.10 0.87 5.33
CA ARG A 49 9.07 1.98 5.27
C ARG A 49 8.73 2.92 4.12
N PHE A 50 8.43 2.37 2.96
CA PHE A 50 8.00 3.14 1.80
C PHE A 50 6.72 3.95 2.06
N VAL A 51 5.70 3.35 2.66
CA VAL A 51 4.46 4.02 3.06
C VAL A 51 4.73 5.14 4.06
N SER A 52 5.59 4.92 5.06
CA SER A 52 5.95 5.95 6.05
C SER A 52 6.64 7.18 5.45
N GLN A 53 7.31 7.00 4.30
CA GLN A 53 7.99 8.07 3.56
C GLN A 53 7.09 8.70 2.49
N SER A 54 5.99 8.05 2.14
CA SER A 54 5.07 8.50 1.10
C SER A 54 4.01 9.44 1.65
N LYS A 55 3.76 10.54 0.95
CA LYS A 55 2.67 11.47 1.30
C LYS A 55 1.29 10.98 0.85
N GLN A 56 1.26 10.08 -0.13
CA GLN A 56 0.04 9.60 -0.81
C GLN A 56 -0.50 8.29 -0.22
N LEU A 57 0.33 7.56 0.51
CA LEU A 57 -0.04 6.30 1.13
C LEU A 57 -0.14 6.49 2.62
N ARG A 58 -1.22 5.99 3.21
CA ARG A 58 -1.38 5.95 4.66
C ARG A 58 -1.85 4.57 5.07
N ILE A 59 -1.55 4.21 6.30
CA ILE A 59 -2.16 3.06 6.93
C ILE A 59 -3.56 3.48 7.37
N SER A 60 -4.60 2.74 6.98
CA SER A 60 -5.98 3.06 7.38
C SER A 60 -6.12 2.92 8.89
N TYR A 61 -6.87 3.83 9.54
CA TYR A 61 -7.06 3.84 10.99
C TYR A 61 -7.60 2.50 11.53
N ALA A 62 -8.49 1.85 10.78
CA ALA A 62 -9.03 0.52 11.09
C ALA A 62 -7.96 -0.59 11.17
N SER A 63 -6.80 -0.39 10.56
CA SER A 63 -5.66 -1.32 10.64
C SER A 63 -4.67 -0.95 11.73
N GLN A 64 -4.75 0.25 12.29
CA GLN A 64 -3.76 0.77 13.23
C GLN A 64 -3.74 -0.01 14.56
N ASP A 65 -4.91 -0.47 15.02
CA ASP A 65 -5.02 -1.38 16.18
C ASP A 65 -4.55 -2.82 15.86
N HIS A 66 -4.78 -3.31 14.64
CA HIS A 66 -4.37 -4.67 14.24
C HIS A 66 -2.90 -4.82 13.83
N ILE A 67 -2.25 -3.73 13.40
CA ILE A 67 -0.84 -3.72 12.95
C ILE A 67 0.13 -4.03 14.07
N ARG A 68 -0.24 -3.75 15.33
CA ARG A 68 0.57 -4.08 16.51
C ARG A 68 0.75 -5.58 16.70
N MET A 69 -0.15 -6.42 16.17
CA MET A 69 -0.17 -7.86 16.48
C MET A 69 -0.13 -8.79 15.25
N ARG A 70 -0.51 -8.36 14.04
CA ARG A 70 -0.52 -9.26 12.87
C ARG A 70 0.11 -8.63 11.63
N MET A 71 1.26 -9.17 11.22
CA MET A 71 1.65 -9.10 9.79
C MET A 71 0.55 -9.78 8.96
N TYR A 72 0.35 -9.38 7.70
CA TYR A 72 -0.67 -9.90 6.76
C TYR A 72 -2.09 -9.34 6.78
N ASN A 73 -2.55 -8.61 7.81
CA ASN A 73 -3.92 -8.05 7.84
C ASN A 73 -4.00 -6.52 7.77
N SER A 74 -2.93 -5.87 7.31
CA SER A 74 -2.91 -4.42 7.17
C SER A 74 -3.65 -3.98 5.89
N VAL A 75 -4.62 -3.10 6.04
CA VAL A 75 -5.24 -2.35 4.95
C VAL A 75 -4.52 -1.01 4.83
N TYR A 76 -4.12 -0.69 3.60
CA TYR A 76 -3.46 0.55 3.23
C TYR A 76 -4.44 1.41 2.46
N ASN A 77 -4.50 2.68 2.80
CA ASN A 77 -5.23 3.68 2.05
C ASN A 77 -4.27 4.32 1.05
N TYR A 78 -4.58 4.19 -0.23
CA TYR A 78 -4.02 5.06 -1.25
C TYR A 78 -4.93 6.26 -1.42
N ASN A 79 -4.38 7.44 -1.24
CA ASN A 79 -5.07 8.67 -1.60
C ASN A 79 -4.15 9.48 -2.50
N GLU A 80 -4.56 9.59 -3.76
CA GLU A 80 -3.95 10.56 -4.65
C GLU A 80 -4.39 11.94 -4.15
N ILE A 81 -3.55 12.56 -3.32
CA ILE A 81 -3.69 13.97 -3.00
C ILE A 81 -3.57 14.69 -4.34
N LYS A 82 -4.71 15.06 -4.94
CA LYS A 82 -4.74 16.11 -5.95
C LYS A 82 -4.05 17.29 -5.27
N GLN A 83 -2.88 17.70 -5.75
CA GLN A 83 -2.30 18.98 -5.39
C GLN A 83 -3.28 20.06 -5.86
N ASN A 84 -4.36 20.28 -5.14
CA ASN A 84 -5.30 21.33 -5.42
C ASN A 84 -5.88 21.82 -4.09
N PHE A 85 -5.79 23.14 -3.97
CA PHE A 85 -6.36 24.02 -2.95
C PHE A 85 -5.46 24.33 -1.74
N LYS A 86 -4.83 25.51 -1.85
CA LYS A 86 -4.06 26.29 -0.88
C LYS A 86 -2.53 26.23 -0.98
N SER A 87 -2.00 26.57 -2.16
CA SER A 87 -0.95 27.59 -2.17
C SER A 87 -1.64 28.93 -1.94
N TYR A 88 -1.93 29.27 -0.68
CA TYR A 88 -2.33 30.65 -0.36
C TYR A 88 -1.07 31.52 -0.53
N VAL A 89 -1.23 32.54 -1.38
CA VAL A 89 -0.46 33.79 -1.56
C VAL A 89 0.84 33.91 -0.75
#